data_AF-A0A2P7YUU2-F1
#
_entry.id   AF-A0A2P7YUU2-F1
#
_cell.length_a   1.000
_cell.length_b   1.000
_cell.length_c   1.000
_cell.angle_alpha   90.00
_cell.angle_beta   90.00
_cell.angle_gamma   90.00
#
_symmetry.space_group_name_H-M   'P 1'
#
loop_
_entity.id
_entity.type
_entity.pdbx_description
1 polymer ?
#
loop_
_entity_poly.entity_id
_entity_poly.type
_entity_poly.pdbx_seq_one_letter_code
_entity_poly.pdbx_strand_id
1 'polypeptide(L)'
;MLSSKFGVLRALAAQSVTAPSRNFTVSAVAFAQRGKTDSEKKKAAKQAEKAKQAKLKEKEKAFKQKALKPLRSLSGHHVYIKEKTNPSKKLSDVAAEWKTLSEGEKEGYKRRADEINQKRAQIYPPKPKRPMPGFASYLKEKYYDGESLAVVLKELSNRWNQLTAAEKAEWSPEKSAVEKFKTELEAWTEKRLKAARDHGLP
;
A
#
# COMPACT_ATOMS: atom_id res chain seq x y z
N MET A 1 42.84 -27.78 -16.14
CA MET A 1 43.88 -26.82 -16.57
C MET A 1 43.42 -25.43 -16.18
N LEU A 2 44.27 -24.69 -15.45
CA LEU A 2 44.35 -23.22 -15.29
C LEU A 2 43.08 -22.52 -14.74
N SER A 3 42.99 -22.23 -13.43
CA SER A 3 43.60 -21.07 -12.73
C SER A 3 43.03 -19.72 -13.18
N SER A 4 42.30 -19.03 -12.31
CA SER A 4 42.79 -17.74 -11.77
C SER A 4 41.95 -17.23 -10.60
N LYS A 5 42.65 -16.83 -9.54
CA LYS A 5 42.18 -16.22 -8.30
C LYS A 5 42.35 -14.70 -8.39
N PHE A 6 41.36 -13.93 -8.00
CA PHE A 6 41.51 -12.53 -7.55
C PHE A 6 40.43 -12.30 -6.48
N GLY A 7 40.68 -12.03 -5.20
CA GLY A 7 41.90 -11.54 -4.56
C GLY A 7 41.92 -10.01 -4.58
N VAL A 8 41.01 -9.35 -3.85
CA VAL A 8 41.12 -7.91 -3.58
C VAL A 8 41.14 -7.65 -2.08
N LEU A 9 42.15 -6.85 -1.72
CA LEU A 9 42.74 -6.64 -0.43
C LEU A 9 41.84 -5.87 0.55
N ARG A 10 41.95 -6.29 1.80
CA ARG A 10 41.41 -5.68 3.00
C ARG A 10 42.33 -4.53 3.40
N ALA A 11 41.87 -3.29 3.28
CA ALA A 11 42.62 -2.12 3.76
C ALA A 11 42.50 -2.02 5.29
N LEU A 12 43.61 -2.22 5.98
CA LEU A 12 43.80 -1.89 7.40
C LEU A 12 44.09 -0.39 7.50
N ALA A 13 43.12 0.39 7.93
CA ALA A 13 43.35 1.77 8.36
C ALA A 13 43.88 1.76 9.79
N ALA A 14 45.12 2.24 9.95
CA ALA A 14 45.83 2.35 11.21
C ALA A 14 45.10 3.30 12.18
N GLN A 15 44.98 2.86 13.42
CA GLN A 15 44.57 3.65 14.56
C GLN A 15 45.74 4.56 14.97
N SER A 16 45.59 5.88 14.82
CA SER A 16 46.45 6.84 15.50
C SER A 16 45.76 7.30 16.78
N VAL A 17 46.27 6.82 17.91
CA VAL A 17 45.92 7.26 19.26
C VAL A 17 46.56 8.62 19.49
N THR A 18 45.77 9.69 19.54
CA THR A 18 46.20 11.00 20.04
C THR A 18 45.59 11.26 21.42
N ALA A 19 46.46 11.52 22.39
CA ALA A 19 46.13 11.75 23.80
C ALA A 19 45.20 12.96 24.01
N PRO A 20 44.37 12.95 25.07
CA PRO A 20 43.49 14.07 25.41
C PRO A 20 44.28 15.19 26.11
N SER A 21 44.52 16.29 25.40
CA SER A 21 44.90 17.56 26.02
C SER A 21 43.70 18.13 26.78
N ARG A 22 43.81 18.16 28.11
CA ARG A 22 42.89 18.88 29.00
C ARG A 22 43.13 20.38 28.87
N ASN A 23 42.42 21.02 27.95
CA ASN A 23 42.26 22.48 27.99
C ASN A 23 41.08 22.84 28.89
N PHE A 24 41.43 23.30 30.07
CA PHE A 24 40.54 23.97 31.03
C PHE A 24 40.25 25.39 30.51
N THR A 25 39.33 25.53 29.54
CA THR A 25 38.71 26.81 29.23
C THR A 25 37.36 26.89 29.92
N VAL A 26 37.39 27.27 31.20
CA VAL A 26 36.25 27.89 31.86
C VAL A 26 36.15 29.30 31.26
N SER A 27 35.33 29.46 30.21
CA SER A 27 35.06 30.78 29.64
C SER A 27 33.61 30.90 29.21
N ALA A 28 32.86 31.70 29.97
CA ALA A 28 31.81 32.61 29.54
C ALA A 28 30.59 32.11 28.70
N VAL A 29 30.37 30.82 28.48
CA VAL A 29 29.16 30.34 27.75
C VAL A 29 27.95 30.09 28.68
N ALA A 30 28.12 30.14 30.00
CA ALA A 30 27.05 29.85 30.96
C ALA A 30 26.13 31.05 31.29
N PHE A 31 26.39 32.26 30.78
CA PHE A 31 25.58 33.45 31.10
C PHE A 31 24.68 33.96 29.95
N ALA A 32 24.78 33.37 28.74
CA ALA A 32 23.96 33.75 27.58
C ALA A 32 22.67 32.90 27.45
N GLN A 33 22.16 32.31 28.53
CA GLN A 33 20.93 31.49 28.51
C GLN A 33 19.74 32.07 29.30
N ARG A 34 19.79 33.31 29.79
CA ARG A 34 18.65 33.99 30.44
C ARG A 34 18.14 35.15 29.60
N GLY A 35 17.35 34.83 28.57
CA GLY A 35 16.71 35.88 27.77
C GLY A 35 15.87 35.42 26.60
N LYS A 36 15.37 34.17 26.55
CA LYS A 36 14.30 33.84 25.60
C LYS A 36 13.07 34.63 26.03
N THR A 37 12.80 35.73 25.33
CA THR A 37 11.60 36.55 25.52
C THR A 37 10.36 35.66 25.49
N ASP A 38 9.32 35.98 26.26
CA ASP A 38 8.09 35.17 26.29
C ASP A 38 7.45 35.01 24.89
N SER A 39 7.78 35.90 23.94
CA SER A 39 7.39 35.78 22.54
C SER A 39 8.03 34.59 21.82
N GLU A 40 9.30 34.28 22.09
CA GLU A 40 10.02 33.16 21.47
C GLU A 40 9.56 31.83 22.06
N LYS A 41 9.32 31.78 23.37
CA LYS A 41 8.73 30.60 24.03
C LYS A 41 7.32 30.30 23.49
N LYS A 42 6.48 31.33 23.28
CA LYS A 42 5.16 31.18 22.65
C LYS A 42 5.23 30.72 21.20
N LYS A 43 6.18 31.23 20.39
CA LYS A 43 6.39 30.79 19.00
C LYS A 43 6.85 29.32 18.93
N ALA A 44 7.80 28.92 19.79
CA ALA A 44 8.27 27.54 19.86
C ALA A 44 7.16 26.57 20.32
N ALA A 45 6.34 26.95 21.30
CA ALA A 45 5.19 26.16 21.74
C ALA A 45 4.15 25.97 20.61
N LYS A 46 3.81 27.06 19.89
CA LYS A 46 2.89 27.01 18.75
C LYS A 46 3.43 26.17 17.59
N GLN A 47 4.73 26.21 17.31
CA GLN A 47 5.36 25.35 16.30
C GLN A 47 5.39 23.89 16.73
N ALA A 48 5.69 23.59 18.00
CA ALA A 48 5.66 22.24 18.55
C ALA A 48 4.24 21.63 18.52
N GLU A 49 3.22 22.43 18.84
CA GLU A 49 1.82 22.01 18.76
C GLU A 49 1.40 21.72 17.30
N LYS A 50 1.71 22.62 16.37
CA LYS A 50 1.49 22.38 14.93
C LYS A 50 2.20 21.13 14.43
N ALA A 51 3.44 20.89 14.87
CA ALA A 51 4.19 19.69 14.50
C ALA A 51 3.55 18.41 15.08
N LYS A 52 3.05 18.44 16.32
CA LYS A 52 2.30 17.32 16.91
C LYS A 52 1.00 17.05 16.15
N GLN A 53 0.23 18.10 15.84
CA GLN A 53 -1.00 17.97 15.05
C GLN A 53 -0.72 17.45 13.63
N ALA A 54 0.35 17.90 12.98
CA ALA A 54 0.75 17.39 11.67
C ALA A 54 1.11 15.90 11.72
N LYS A 55 1.89 15.46 12.72
CA LYS A 55 2.23 14.05 12.93
C LYS A 55 1.00 13.18 13.20
N LEU A 56 0.02 13.68 13.96
CA LEU A 56 -1.24 12.96 14.19
C LEU A 56 -2.05 12.82 12.91
N LYS A 57 -2.21 13.91 12.15
CA LYS A 57 -2.89 13.89 10.84
C LYS A 57 -2.19 12.95 9.85
N GLU A 58 -0.86 12.90 9.87
CA GLU A 58 -0.09 11.98 9.03
C GLU A 58 -0.32 10.52 9.42
N LYS A 59 -0.29 10.19 10.72
CA LYS A 59 -0.62 8.85 11.23
C LYS A 59 -2.05 8.44 10.89
N GLU A 60 -3.02 9.35 11.01
CA GLU A 60 -4.41 9.10 10.63
C GLU A 60 -4.56 8.87 9.13
N LYS A 61 -3.90 9.68 8.29
CA LYS A 61 -3.88 9.47 6.84
C LYS A 61 -3.27 8.12 6.49
N ALA A 62 -2.14 7.77 7.12
CA ALA A 62 -1.48 6.48 6.92
C ALA A 62 -2.37 5.31 7.38
N PHE A 63 -3.08 5.45 8.49
CA PHE A 63 -4.03 4.46 8.98
C PHE A 63 -5.20 4.30 7.99
N LYS A 64 -5.82 5.41 7.55
CA LYS A 64 -6.89 5.38 6.55
C LYS A 64 -6.43 4.73 5.25
N GLN A 65 -5.27 5.10 4.74
CA GLN A 65 -4.71 4.48 3.54
C GLN A 65 -4.50 2.97 3.70
N LYS A 66 -3.98 2.52 4.85
CA LYS A 66 -3.79 1.08 5.13
C LYS A 66 -5.13 0.35 5.28
N ALA A 67 -6.11 0.94 5.97
CA ALA A 67 -7.43 0.34 6.16
C ALA A 67 -8.22 0.20 4.86
N LEU A 68 -8.05 1.15 3.92
CA LEU A 68 -8.76 1.14 2.63
C LEU A 68 -8.06 0.33 1.53
N LYS A 69 -6.90 -0.29 1.79
CA LYS A 69 -6.22 -1.15 0.81
C LYS A 69 -7.06 -2.38 0.47
N PRO A 70 -7.21 -2.77 -0.80
CA PRO A 70 -7.90 -3.99 -1.18
C PRO A 70 -7.36 -5.22 -0.44
N LEU A 71 -8.26 -6.06 0.03
CA LEU A 71 -7.91 -7.31 0.70
C LEU A 71 -7.20 -8.23 -0.30
N ARG A 72 -6.01 -8.74 0.06
CA ARG A 72 -5.33 -9.77 -0.72
C ARG A 72 -5.82 -11.15 -0.28
N SER A 73 -6.26 -11.94 -1.25
CA SER A 73 -6.56 -13.36 -1.03
C SER A 73 -5.28 -14.12 -0.69
N LEU A 74 -5.39 -15.05 0.24
CA LEU A 74 -4.37 -16.04 0.53
C LEU A 74 -4.51 -17.19 -0.46
N SER A 75 -3.38 -17.69 -0.97
CA SER A 75 -3.37 -18.96 -1.69
C SER A 75 -3.05 -20.11 -0.73
N GLY A 76 -3.33 -21.35 -1.15
CA GLY A 76 -2.97 -22.54 -0.37
C GLY A 76 -1.49 -22.58 0.04
N HIS A 77 -0.59 -22.12 -0.83
CA HIS A 77 0.84 -21.98 -0.53
C HIS A 77 1.10 -21.04 0.67
N HIS A 78 0.38 -19.92 0.78
CA HIS A 78 0.54 -19.01 1.91
C HIS A 78 0.06 -19.63 3.22
N VAL A 79 -1.02 -20.41 3.17
CA VAL A 79 -1.54 -21.13 4.34
C VAL A 79 -0.54 -22.20 4.77
N TYR A 80 -0.02 -22.97 3.82
CA TYR A 80 1.00 -23.99 4.08
C TYR A 80 2.24 -23.39 4.73
N ILE A 81 2.79 -22.32 4.15
CA ILE A 81 3.94 -21.62 4.72
C ILE A 81 3.61 -21.19 6.15
N LYS A 82 2.49 -20.50 6.38
CA LYS A 82 2.14 -20.03 7.73
C LYS A 82 2.02 -21.16 8.76
N GLU A 83 1.53 -22.33 8.37
CA GLU A 83 1.43 -23.49 9.25
C GLU A 83 2.76 -24.21 9.48
N LYS A 84 3.66 -24.22 8.49
CA LYS A 84 4.93 -24.98 8.55
C LYS A 84 6.15 -24.13 8.89
N THR A 85 6.01 -22.81 8.94
CA THR A 85 7.11 -21.92 9.35
C THR A 85 7.29 -22.02 10.85
N ASN A 86 8.38 -22.68 11.25
CA ASN A 86 8.86 -22.71 12.63
C ASN A 86 10.18 -21.92 12.71
N PRO A 87 10.55 -21.32 13.86
CA PRO A 87 11.81 -20.60 14.00
C PRO A 87 13.05 -21.46 13.68
N SER A 88 12.92 -22.78 13.70
CA SER A 88 13.97 -23.75 13.39
C SER A 88 14.15 -24.05 11.89
N LYS A 89 13.15 -23.78 11.03
CA LYS A 89 13.21 -24.05 9.58
C LYS A 89 13.31 -22.75 8.80
N LYS A 90 14.17 -22.71 7.77
CA LYS A 90 14.23 -21.56 6.87
C LYS A 90 13.02 -21.55 5.94
N LEU A 91 12.54 -20.36 5.60
CA LEU A 91 11.40 -20.16 4.70
C LEU A 91 11.65 -20.77 3.30
N SER A 92 12.90 -20.74 2.83
CA SER A 92 13.32 -21.35 1.56
C SER A 92 13.01 -22.85 1.50
N ASP A 93 13.22 -23.53 2.62
CA ASP A 93 13.15 -24.98 2.71
C ASP A 93 11.68 -25.40 2.71
N VAL A 94 10.83 -24.69 3.46
CA VAL A 94 9.37 -24.87 3.45
C VAL A 94 8.79 -24.59 2.05
N ALA A 95 9.28 -23.56 1.35
CA ALA A 95 8.83 -23.29 -0.02
C ALA A 95 9.26 -24.38 -1.02
N ALA A 96 10.40 -25.05 -0.78
CA ALA A 96 10.82 -26.20 -1.57
C ALA A 96 9.96 -27.44 -1.26
N GLU A 97 9.65 -27.70 0.01
CA GLU A 97 8.75 -28.78 0.46
C GLU A 97 7.36 -28.65 -0.19
N TRP A 98 6.82 -27.44 -0.38
CA TRP A 98 5.54 -27.24 -1.07
C TRP A 98 5.53 -27.81 -2.50
N LYS A 99 6.65 -27.73 -3.22
CA LYS A 99 6.73 -28.21 -4.61
C LYS A 99 6.65 -29.73 -4.68
N THR A 100 7.13 -30.42 -3.64
CA THR A 100 7.15 -31.89 -3.56
C THR A 100 5.85 -32.48 -3.02
N LEU A 101 4.94 -31.66 -2.47
CA LEU A 101 3.63 -32.13 -2.02
C LEU A 101 2.79 -32.66 -3.18
N SER A 102 1.97 -33.66 -2.86
CA SER A 102 0.98 -34.20 -3.78
C SER A 102 -0.10 -33.15 -4.11
N GLU A 103 -0.76 -33.32 -5.26
CA GLU A 103 -1.82 -32.40 -5.66
C GLU A 103 -3.03 -32.45 -4.71
N GLY A 104 -3.31 -33.62 -4.10
CA GLY A 104 -4.37 -33.78 -3.09
C GLY A 104 -4.12 -32.96 -1.82
N GLU A 105 -2.89 -32.93 -1.32
CA GLU A 105 -2.52 -32.09 -0.17
C GLU A 105 -2.63 -30.61 -0.52
N LYS A 106 -2.12 -30.21 -1.69
CA LYS A 106 -2.22 -28.84 -2.18
C LYS A 106 -3.67 -28.39 -2.28
N GLU A 107 -4.56 -29.25 -2.75
CA GLU A 107 -5.99 -28.99 -2.84
C GLU A 107 -6.62 -28.78 -1.45
N GLY A 108 -6.24 -29.59 -0.46
CA GLY A 108 -6.67 -29.37 0.94
C GLY A 108 -6.22 -28.02 1.50
N TYR A 109 -5.03 -27.54 1.12
CA TYR A 109 -4.57 -26.20 1.45
C TYR A 109 -5.30 -25.08 0.69
N LYS A 110 -5.68 -25.30 -0.57
CA LYS A 110 -6.52 -24.35 -1.34
C LYS A 110 -7.87 -24.15 -0.66
N ARG A 111 -8.57 -25.24 -0.31
CA ARG A 111 -9.87 -25.18 0.39
C ARG A 111 -9.79 -24.37 1.69
N ARG A 112 -8.78 -24.65 2.53
CA ARG A 112 -8.53 -23.88 3.76
C ARG A 112 -8.27 -22.39 3.48
N ALA A 113 -7.51 -22.09 2.43
CA ALA A 113 -7.26 -20.71 2.03
C ALA A 113 -8.56 -20.00 1.61
N ASP A 114 -9.44 -20.69 0.87
CA ASP A 114 -10.72 -20.16 0.44
C ASP A 114 -11.65 -19.88 1.63
N GLU A 115 -11.74 -20.78 2.61
CA GLU A 115 -12.51 -20.55 3.84
C GLU A 115 -12.00 -19.33 4.62
N ILE A 116 -10.68 -19.18 4.77
CA ILE A 116 -10.07 -18.02 5.41
C ILE A 116 -10.37 -16.74 4.61
N ASN A 117 -10.29 -16.80 3.28
CA ASN A 117 -10.59 -15.68 2.41
C ASN A 117 -12.06 -15.26 2.49
N GLN A 118 -12.99 -16.22 2.55
CA GLN A 118 -14.42 -15.95 2.73
C GLN A 118 -14.69 -15.27 4.07
N LYS A 119 -14.12 -15.79 5.18
CA LYS A 119 -14.23 -15.15 6.50
C LYS A 119 -13.68 -13.73 6.50
N ARG A 120 -12.51 -13.51 5.88
CA ARG A 120 -11.91 -12.16 5.77
C ARG A 120 -12.73 -11.24 4.86
N ALA A 121 -13.34 -11.76 3.79
CA ALA A 121 -14.18 -10.97 2.89
C ALA A 121 -15.49 -10.51 3.57
N GLN A 122 -16.02 -11.28 4.52
CA GLN A 122 -17.17 -10.87 5.34
C GLN A 122 -16.80 -9.70 6.27
N ILE A 123 -15.62 -9.73 6.89
CA ILE A 123 -15.12 -8.66 7.77
C ILE A 123 -14.75 -7.42 6.95
N TYR A 124 -14.09 -7.64 5.82
CA TYR A 124 -13.56 -6.60 4.95
C TYR A 124 -14.22 -6.67 3.56
N PRO A 125 -15.42 -6.08 3.41
CA PRO A 125 -16.15 -6.15 2.17
C PRO A 125 -15.36 -5.51 1.01
N PRO A 126 -15.52 -6.02 -0.22
CA PRO A 126 -14.87 -5.44 -1.39
C PRO A 126 -15.39 -4.02 -1.63
N LYS A 127 -14.54 -3.19 -2.24
CA LYS A 127 -14.91 -1.81 -2.59
C LYS A 127 -16.02 -1.84 -3.64
N PRO A 128 -17.08 -1.01 -3.51
CA PRO A 128 -18.12 -0.90 -4.52
C PRO A 128 -17.51 -0.51 -5.87
N LYS A 129 -18.09 -1.04 -6.96
CA LYS A 129 -17.63 -0.75 -8.33
C LYS A 129 -18.17 0.60 -8.76
N ARG A 130 -17.34 1.41 -9.41
CA ARG A 130 -17.77 2.70 -9.97
C ARG A 130 -18.77 2.44 -11.10
N PRO A 131 -19.79 3.30 -11.29
CA PRO A 131 -20.61 3.24 -12.49
C PRO A 131 -19.73 3.42 -13.72
N MET A 132 -20.08 2.73 -14.80
CA MET A 132 -19.32 2.73 -16.04
C MET A 132 -19.30 4.16 -16.62
N PRO A 133 -18.14 4.75 -16.93
CA PRO A 133 -18.09 6.05 -17.58
C PRO A 133 -18.62 5.93 -19.01
N GLY A 134 -19.14 7.01 -19.58
CA GLY A 134 -19.89 6.91 -20.84
C GLY A 134 -19.10 6.36 -22.02
N PHE A 135 -17.82 6.69 -22.14
CA PHE A 135 -16.97 6.09 -23.17
C PHE A 135 -16.82 4.56 -22.99
N ALA A 136 -16.76 4.06 -21.75
CA ALA A 136 -16.68 2.62 -21.53
C ALA A 136 -18.01 1.92 -21.82
N SER A 137 -19.15 2.58 -21.55
CA SER A 137 -20.47 2.09 -21.97
C SER A 137 -20.57 2.03 -23.50
N TYR A 138 -20.12 3.08 -24.18
CA TYR A 138 -20.02 3.13 -25.64
C TYR A 138 -19.14 2.01 -26.21
N LEU A 139 -17.95 1.82 -25.63
CA LEU A 139 -17.07 0.72 -26.03
C LEU A 139 -17.74 -0.64 -25.83
N LYS A 140 -18.40 -0.87 -24.69
CA LYS A 140 -19.06 -2.14 -24.40
C LYS A 140 -20.13 -2.51 -25.44
N GLU A 141 -20.86 -1.52 -25.96
CA GLU A 141 -21.93 -1.76 -26.93
C GLU A 141 -21.46 -1.74 -28.39
N LYS A 142 -20.46 -0.93 -28.71
CA LYS A 142 -19.95 -0.77 -30.09
C LYS A 142 -18.72 -1.60 -30.39
N TYR A 143 -18.20 -2.35 -29.41
CA TYR A 143 -17.10 -3.27 -29.63
C TYR A 143 -17.51 -4.38 -30.60
N TYR A 144 -16.57 -4.73 -31.48
CA TYR A 144 -16.70 -5.80 -32.45
C TYR A 144 -15.36 -6.53 -32.55
N ASP A 145 -15.38 -7.82 -32.86
CA ASP A 145 -14.16 -8.60 -33.07
C ASP A 145 -13.57 -8.28 -34.44
N GLY A 146 -12.48 -7.50 -34.43
CA GLY A 146 -11.72 -7.11 -35.63
C GLY A 146 -10.31 -7.72 -35.63
N GLU A 147 -9.48 -7.29 -36.60
CA GLU A 147 -8.13 -7.84 -36.80
C GLU A 147 -7.23 -7.68 -35.57
N SER A 148 -7.28 -6.52 -34.90
CA SER A 148 -6.60 -6.31 -33.62
C SER A 148 -7.35 -5.37 -32.68
N LEU A 149 -7.35 -5.69 -31.39
CA LEU A 149 -7.96 -4.88 -30.33
C LEU A 149 -7.48 -3.41 -30.38
N ALA A 150 -6.21 -3.19 -30.70
CA ALA A 150 -5.63 -1.85 -30.77
C ALA A 150 -6.23 -1.00 -31.90
N VAL A 151 -6.43 -1.60 -33.08
CA VAL A 151 -7.06 -0.93 -34.22
C VAL A 151 -8.52 -0.61 -33.90
N VAL A 152 -9.28 -1.59 -33.40
CA VAL A 152 -10.69 -1.41 -33.03
C VAL A 152 -10.87 -0.31 -31.97
N LEU A 153 -10.06 -0.31 -30.92
CA LEU A 153 -10.14 0.73 -29.87
C LEU A 153 -9.80 2.12 -30.40
N LYS A 154 -8.82 2.22 -31.32
CA LYS A 154 -8.46 3.51 -31.94
C LYS A 154 -9.58 4.05 -32.81
N GLU A 155 -10.22 3.20 -33.61
CA GLU A 155 -11.39 3.59 -34.41
C GLU A 155 -12.56 4.03 -33.55
N LEU A 156 -12.93 3.25 -32.54
CA LEU A 156 -14.02 3.59 -31.62
C LEU A 156 -13.73 4.87 -30.84
N SER A 157 -12.47 5.12 -30.47
CA SER A 157 -12.06 6.39 -29.87
C SER A 157 -12.24 7.57 -30.82
N ASN A 158 -11.85 7.42 -32.09
CA ASN A 158 -12.05 8.45 -33.11
C ASN A 158 -13.54 8.74 -33.33
N ARG A 159 -14.38 7.69 -33.44
CA ARG A 159 -15.84 7.83 -33.57
C ARG A 159 -16.44 8.53 -32.35
N TRP A 160 -16.03 8.14 -31.14
CA TRP A 160 -16.46 8.82 -29.91
C TRP A 160 -16.11 10.30 -29.90
N ASN A 161 -14.93 10.69 -30.38
CA ASN A 161 -14.52 12.10 -30.43
C ASN A 161 -15.37 12.92 -31.41
N GLN A 162 -15.83 12.30 -32.50
CA GLN A 162 -16.73 12.91 -33.48
C GLN A 162 -18.17 13.07 -32.98
N LEU A 163 -18.60 12.32 -31.95
CA LEU A 163 -19.93 12.48 -31.35
C LEU A 163 -20.09 13.86 -30.70
N THR A 164 -21.29 14.41 -30.84
CA THR A 164 -21.73 15.65 -30.22
C THR A 164 -21.87 15.49 -28.70
N ALA A 165 -21.95 16.61 -27.97
CA ALA A 165 -22.15 16.59 -26.53
C ALA A 165 -23.49 15.96 -26.13
N ALA A 166 -24.53 16.11 -26.96
CA ALA A 166 -25.84 15.50 -26.73
C ALA A 166 -25.80 13.97 -26.83
N GLU A 167 -25.16 13.44 -27.88
CA GLU A 167 -24.97 11.98 -28.04
C GLU A 167 -24.12 11.42 -26.90
N LYS A 168 -23.05 12.11 -26.50
CA LYS A 168 -22.21 11.70 -25.36
C LYS A 168 -22.97 11.69 -24.04
N ALA A 169 -24.00 12.53 -23.88
CA ALA A 169 -24.81 12.58 -22.68
C ALA A 169 -25.70 11.33 -22.52
N GLU A 170 -26.15 10.73 -23.63
CA GLU A 170 -26.90 9.46 -23.62
C GLU A 170 -26.07 8.31 -23.03
N TRP A 171 -24.77 8.31 -23.31
CA TRP A 171 -23.84 7.31 -22.78
C TRP A 171 -23.41 7.60 -21.34
N SER A 172 -23.65 8.81 -20.81
CA SER A 172 -23.25 9.15 -19.44
C SER A 172 -23.97 8.26 -18.42
N PRO A 173 -23.29 7.80 -17.35
CA PRO A 173 -23.97 7.09 -16.28
C PRO A 173 -25.10 7.95 -15.72
N GLU A 174 -26.20 7.28 -15.39
CA GLU A 174 -27.36 7.91 -14.76
C GLU A 174 -26.93 8.61 -13.45
N LYS A 175 -27.43 9.83 -13.22
CA LYS A 175 -27.09 10.60 -12.01
C LYS A 175 -27.40 9.82 -10.72
N SER A 176 -28.51 9.09 -10.71
CA SER A 176 -28.93 8.26 -9.57
C SER A 176 -27.91 7.15 -9.26
N ALA A 177 -27.33 6.51 -10.28
CA ALA A 177 -26.30 5.48 -10.10
C ALA A 177 -25.00 6.06 -9.53
N VAL A 178 -24.64 7.28 -9.94
CA VAL A 178 -23.49 8.00 -9.38
C VAL A 178 -23.70 8.35 -7.92
N GLU A 179 -24.90 8.78 -7.53
CA GLU A 179 -25.25 9.09 -6.14
C GLU A 179 -25.27 7.84 -5.26
N LYS A 180 -25.89 6.75 -5.73
CA LYS A 180 -25.85 5.44 -5.06
C LYS A 180 -24.40 4.97 -4.84
N PHE A 181 -23.55 5.12 -5.86
CA PHE A 181 -22.15 4.78 -5.71
C PHE A 181 -21.43 5.62 -4.64
N LYS A 182 -21.73 6.92 -4.56
CA LYS A 182 -21.14 7.80 -3.53
C LYS A 182 -21.57 7.37 -2.12
N THR A 183 -22.86 7.14 -1.91
CA THR A 183 -23.39 6.71 -0.60
C THR A 183 -22.87 5.33 -0.21
N GLU A 184 -22.83 4.38 -1.15
CA GLU A 184 -22.22 3.06 -0.93
C GLU A 184 -20.72 3.16 -0.62
N LEU A 185 -20.00 4.05 -1.30
CA LEU A 185 -18.58 4.26 -1.06
C LEU A 185 -18.32 4.83 0.33
N GLU A 186 -19.11 5.82 0.77
CA GLU A 186 -19.03 6.39 2.11
C GLU A 186 -19.33 5.31 3.17
N ALA A 187 -20.46 4.61 3.05
CA ALA A 187 -20.81 3.51 3.93
C ALA A 187 -19.73 2.40 3.95
N TRP A 188 -19.12 2.09 2.80
CA TRP A 188 -18.01 1.16 2.72
C TRP A 188 -16.77 1.66 3.44
N THR A 189 -16.42 2.94 3.29
CA THR A 189 -15.26 3.52 4.00
C THR A 189 -15.45 3.49 5.52
N GLU A 190 -16.65 3.80 6.01
CA GLU A 190 -16.95 3.74 7.44
C GLU A 190 -16.89 2.32 7.98
N LYS A 191 -17.53 1.36 7.29
CA LYS A 191 -17.46 -0.08 7.64
C LYS A 191 -16.01 -0.57 7.69
N ARG A 192 -15.17 -0.16 6.73
CA ARG A 192 -13.75 -0.55 6.68
C ARG A 192 -12.93 0.07 7.79
N LEU A 193 -13.16 1.33 8.12
CA LEU A 193 -12.46 1.99 9.23
C LEU A 193 -12.88 1.41 10.58
N LYS A 194 -14.16 1.04 10.74
CA LYS A 194 -14.65 0.33 11.93
C LYS A 194 -14.01 -1.06 12.04
N ALA A 195 -14.10 -1.88 10.99
CA ALA A 195 -13.46 -3.19 10.97
C ALA A 195 -11.94 -3.12 11.20
N ALA A 196 -11.28 -2.06 10.71
CA ALA A 196 -9.85 -1.84 10.93
C ALA A 196 -9.48 -1.53 12.39
N ARG A 197 -10.41 -0.91 13.14
CA ARG A 197 -10.25 -0.65 14.58
C ARG A 197 -10.55 -1.89 15.41
N ASP A 198 -11.57 -2.65 15.03
CA ASP A 198 -12.06 -3.80 15.81
C ASP A 198 -11.22 -5.07 15.57
N HIS A 199 -10.85 -5.35 14.32
CA HIS A 199 -10.15 -6.58 13.90
C HIS A 199 -8.70 -6.34 13.45
N GLY A 200 -8.23 -5.09 13.48
CA GLY A 200 -6.92 -4.70 12.98
C GLY A 200 -6.90 -4.43 11.47
N LEU A 201 -5.72 -4.12 10.92
CA LEU A 201 -5.59 -3.78 9.50
C LEU A 201 -5.78 -5.02 8.60
N PRO A 202 -6.38 -4.85 7.41
CA PRO A 202 -6.64 -5.94 6.47
C PRO A 202 -5.39 -6.56 5.84
#